data_AF-A0A397SF67-F1
#
_entry.id   AF-A0A397SF67-F1
#
_cell.length_a   1.000
_cell.length_b   1.000
_cell.length_c   1.000
_cell.angle_alpha   90.00
_cell.angle_beta   90.00
_cell.angle_gamma   90.00
#
_symmetry.space_group_name_H-M   'P 1'
#
loop_
_entity.id
_entity.type
_entity.pdbx_description
1 polymer ?
#
loop_
_entity_poly.entity_id
_entity_poly.type
_entity_poly.pdbx_seq_one_letter_code
_entity_poly.pdbx_strand_id
1 'polypeptide(L)'
;MFVYFQDTDNLSVYFVDADSGVEVYCIDIMDYILISYDINDKITAFHVEGISRVLSCHTFDLSELFNENPPNPVYNEVSDILKVNLVYSTLPTRFQKTEMKDIEVGIDDVGNIICLLFHNANNRIAEELSPEERKKHEKKLKEESERLNNWSKSIIRKYR
;
A
#
# COMPACT_ATOMS: atom_id res chain seq x y z
N MET A 1 -8.33 -4.13 -4.78
CA MET A 1 -9.00 -4.94 -3.72
C MET A 1 -8.61 -4.35 -2.37
N PHE A 2 -9.43 -4.47 -1.32
CA PHE A 2 -9.03 -4.05 0.02
C PHE A 2 -9.31 -5.15 1.05
N VAL A 3 -8.59 -5.12 2.15
CA VAL A 3 -8.79 -6.01 3.31
C VAL A 3 -8.68 -5.15 4.57
N TYR A 4 -9.70 -5.23 5.42
CA TYR A 4 -9.68 -4.65 6.76
C TYR A 4 -9.47 -5.77 7.79
N PHE A 5 -8.38 -5.68 8.55
CA PHE A 5 -7.99 -6.61 9.59
C PHE A 5 -8.45 -6.09 10.94
N GLN A 6 -9.66 -6.48 11.36
CA GLN A 6 -10.29 -5.97 12.58
C GLN A 6 -9.51 -6.30 13.86
N ASP A 7 -8.75 -7.40 13.88
CA ASP A 7 -7.94 -7.84 15.01
C ASP A 7 -6.72 -6.93 15.25
N THR A 8 -6.19 -6.34 14.20
CA THR A 8 -5.02 -5.45 14.24
C THR A 8 -5.36 -3.98 13.96
N ASP A 9 -6.62 -3.69 13.62
CA ASP A 9 -7.10 -2.35 13.21
C ASP A 9 -6.33 -1.81 11.99
N ASN A 10 -6.04 -2.68 11.02
CA ASN A 10 -5.24 -2.35 9.85
C ASN A 10 -6.05 -2.42 8.56
N LEU A 11 -5.86 -1.44 7.68
CA LEU A 11 -6.47 -1.43 6.35
C LEU A 11 -5.39 -1.59 5.28
N SER A 12 -5.54 -2.59 4.41
CA SER A 12 -4.70 -2.78 3.23
C SER A 12 -5.51 -2.54 1.97
N VAL A 13 -4.99 -1.73 1.04
CA VAL A 13 -5.59 -1.49 -0.27
C VAL A 13 -4.59 -1.85 -1.36
N TYR A 14 -4.96 -2.84 -2.17
CA TYR A 14 -4.17 -3.43 -3.24
C TYR A 14 -4.62 -2.91 -4.60
N PHE A 15 -3.66 -2.46 -5.41
CA PHE A 15 -3.85 -2.02 -6.80
C PHE A 15 -3.76 -3.16 -7.81
N VAL A 16 -3.01 -4.19 -7.46
CA VAL A 16 -2.90 -5.45 -8.21
C VAL A 16 -3.46 -6.59 -7.37
N ASP A 17 -3.82 -7.71 -8.00
CA ASP A 17 -4.23 -8.90 -7.26
C ASP A 17 -3.08 -9.36 -6.33
N ALA A 18 -3.39 -9.71 -5.09
CA ALA A 18 -2.38 -10.09 -4.08
C ALA A 18 -1.57 -11.32 -4.53
N ASP A 19 -2.18 -12.19 -5.34
CA ASP A 19 -1.52 -13.36 -5.95
C ASP A 19 -0.74 -13.01 -7.23
N SER A 20 -0.88 -11.78 -7.75
CA SER A 20 -0.26 -11.33 -9.00
C SER A 20 1.02 -10.51 -8.82
N GLY A 21 1.15 -9.81 -7.69
CA GLY A 21 2.30 -8.98 -7.37
C GLY A 21 2.99 -9.52 -6.12
N VAL A 22 4.16 -10.11 -6.28
CA VAL A 22 4.97 -10.47 -5.12
C VAL A 22 5.54 -9.17 -4.54
N GLU A 23 4.89 -8.63 -3.53
CA GLU A 23 5.40 -7.51 -2.74
C GLU A 23 6.85 -7.83 -2.32
N VAL A 24 7.79 -7.00 -2.75
CA VAL A 24 9.22 -7.24 -2.54
C VAL A 24 9.70 -6.51 -1.29
N TYR A 25 9.24 -5.27 -1.12
CA TYR A 25 9.59 -4.44 0.02
C TYR A 25 8.51 -3.39 0.27
N CYS A 26 8.55 -2.81 1.47
CA CYS A 26 7.65 -1.77 1.89
C CYS A 26 8.44 -0.57 2.44
N ILE A 27 7.89 0.64 2.31
CA ILE A 27 8.48 1.87 2.84
C ILE A 27 7.42 2.65 3.60
N ASP A 28 7.76 3.08 4.82
CA ASP A 28 6.94 3.99 5.62
C ASP A 28 7.02 5.40 5.00
N ILE A 29 5.86 6.01 4.75
CA ILE A 29 5.78 7.39 4.24
C ILE A 29 5.27 8.37 5.29
N MET A 30 4.64 7.83 6.35
CA MET A 30 4.17 8.48 7.57
C MET A 30 4.11 7.42 8.68
N ASP A 31 4.04 7.83 9.95
CA ASP A 31 4.05 6.93 11.13
C ASP A 31 3.03 5.77 11.09
N TYR A 32 1.98 5.89 10.28
CA TYR A 32 0.87 4.93 10.19
C TYR A 32 0.53 4.57 8.73
N ILE A 33 1.35 4.96 7.74
CA ILE A 33 1.14 4.61 6.32
C ILE A 33 2.38 3.96 5.74
N LEU A 34 2.20 2.74 5.25
CA LEU A 34 3.21 1.94 4.57
C LEU A 34 2.84 1.77 3.10
N ILE A 35 3.81 1.90 2.19
CA ILE A 35 3.63 1.66 0.76
C ILE A 35 4.40 0.42 0.35
N SER A 36 3.74 -0.50 -0.34
CA SER A 36 4.33 -1.74 -0.86
C SER A 36 4.72 -1.61 -2.31
N TYR A 37 5.85 -2.22 -2.66
CA TYR A 37 6.45 -2.14 -3.98
C TYR A 37 6.70 -3.52 -4.58
N ASP A 38 6.57 -3.61 -5.90
CA ASP A 38 7.09 -4.73 -6.68
C ASP A 38 8.60 -4.60 -6.94
N ILE A 39 9.14 -5.57 -7.67
CA ILE A 39 10.56 -5.60 -8.05
C ILE A 39 10.98 -4.51 -9.04
N ASN A 40 10.02 -3.85 -9.69
CA ASN A 40 10.23 -2.78 -10.67
C ASN A 40 10.03 -1.40 -10.04
N ASP A 41 10.00 -1.32 -8.71
CA ASP A 41 9.76 -0.10 -7.93
C ASP A 41 8.39 0.55 -8.24
N LYS A 42 7.41 -0.27 -8.60
CA LYS A 42 6.01 0.13 -8.79
C LYS A 42 5.19 -0.18 -7.53
N ILE A 43 4.28 0.72 -7.18
CA ILE A 43 3.43 0.62 -6.00
C ILE A 43 2.36 -0.44 -6.25
N THR A 44 2.33 -1.47 -5.41
CA THR A 44 1.36 -2.57 -5.47
C THR A 44 0.20 -2.37 -4.50
N ALA A 45 0.47 -1.76 -3.35
CA ALA A 45 -0.50 -1.54 -2.30
C ALA A 45 -0.09 -0.39 -1.37
N PHE A 46 -1.04 0.06 -0.56
CA PHE A 46 -0.74 0.81 0.66
C PHE A 46 -1.47 0.21 1.85
N HIS A 47 -0.90 0.42 3.03
CA HIS A 47 -1.40 -0.09 4.30
C HIS A 47 -1.49 1.07 5.28
N VAL A 48 -2.59 1.10 6.05
CA VAL A 48 -2.82 2.09 7.09
C VAL A 48 -2.95 1.36 8.42
N GLU A 49 -2.06 1.66 9.35
CA GLU A 49 -2.06 1.10 10.70
C GLU A 49 -2.97 1.92 11.63
N GLY A 50 -3.78 1.23 12.44
CA GLY A 50 -4.67 1.88 13.39
C GLY A 50 -5.72 2.76 12.72
N ILE A 51 -6.35 2.25 11.65
CA ILE A 51 -7.24 3.01 10.78
C ILE A 51 -8.41 3.65 11.55
N SER A 52 -8.88 3.06 12.64
CA SER A 52 -9.90 3.65 13.51
C SER A 52 -9.49 4.99 14.12
N ARG A 53 -8.20 5.14 14.46
CA ARG A 53 -7.62 6.38 14.99
C ARG A 53 -7.43 7.41 13.89
N VAL A 54 -6.97 6.95 12.73
CA VAL A 54 -6.69 7.81 11.56
C VAL A 54 -7.97 8.43 10.99
N LEU A 55 -9.09 7.70 11.05
CA LEU A 55 -10.42 8.18 10.65
C LEU A 55 -11.19 8.89 11.77
N SER A 56 -10.64 8.97 13.00
CA SER A 56 -11.35 9.36 14.24
C SER A 56 -12.74 8.71 14.40
N CYS A 57 -12.90 7.50 13.87
CA CYS A 57 -14.12 6.72 13.96
C CYS A 57 -14.12 5.92 15.26
N HIS A 58 -14.30 6.60 16.39
CA HIS A 58 -14.39 5.91 17.70
C HIS A 58 -15.75 5.27 17.97
N THR A 59 -16.73 5.50 17.09
CA THR A 59 -18.13 5.10 17.30
C THR A 59 -18.70 4.20 16.20
N PHE A 60 -17.96 3.96 15.11
CA PHE A 60 -18.45 3.21 13.96
C PHE A 60 -17.80 1.83 13.91
N ASP A 61 -18.59 0.81 13.58
CA ASP A 61 -18.05 -0.46 13.13
C ASP A 61 -17.42 -0.24 11.76
N LEU A 62 -16.09 -0.23 11.72
CA LEU A 62 -15.35 -0.03 10.48
C LEU A 62 -15.57 -1.15 9.45
N SER A 63 -15.88 -2.36 9.91
CA SER A 63 -16.23 -3.46 9.01
C SER A 63 -17.53 -3.14 8.27
N GLU A 64 -18.55 -2.63 8.97
CA GLU A 64 -19.79 -2.17 8.33
C GLU A 64 -19.53 -0.97 7.41
N LEU A 65 -18.75 0.00 7.87
CA LEU A 65 -18.40 1.19 7.08
C LEU A 65 -17.75 0.83 5.75
N PHE A 66 -16.74 -0.04 5.75
CA PHE A 66 -16.06 -0.45 4.52
C PHE A 66 -16.89 -1.40 3.66
N ASN A 67 -17.86 -2.12 4.23
CA ASN A 67 -18.82 -2.90 3.44
C ASN A 67 -19.76 -1.98 2.66
N GLU A 68 -20.23 -0.88 3.27
CA GLU A 68 -21.12 0.07 2.61
C GLU A 68 -20.36 1.02 1.67
N ASN A 69 -19.20 1.51 2.11
CA ASN A 69 -18.38 2.50 1.42
C ASN A 69 -16.92 2.04 1.39
N PRO A 70 -16.59 1.05 0.55
CA PRO A 70 -15.24 0.55 0.45
C PRO A 70 -14.28 1.61 -0.10
N PRO A 71 -12.97 1.50 0.21
CA PRO A 71 -11.96 2.35 -0.40
C PRO A 71 -12.07 2.36 -1.93
N ASN A 72 -12.23 3.55 -2.50
CA ASN A 72 -12.57 3.71 -3.91
C ASN A 72 -11.45 4.45 -4.68
N PRO A 73 -10.68 3.73 -5.53
CA PRO A 73 -9.70 4.34 -6.41
C PRO A 73 -10.37 5.04 -7.60
N VAL A 74 -10.00 6.30 -7.83
CA VAL A 74 -10.48 7.14 -8.93
C VAL A 74 -9.28 7.74 -9.65
N TYR A 75 -9.07 7.34 -10.90
CA TYR A 75 -7.97 7.83 -11.73
C TYR A 75 -8.40 9.02 -12.59
N ASN A 76 -7.55 10.04 -12.67
CA ASN A 76 -7.70 11.19 -13.55
C ASN A 76 -6.60 11.20 -14.60
N GLU A 77 -6.97 10.90 -15.84
CA GLU A 77 -6.06 10.82 -17.00
C GLU A 77 -5.39 12.16 -17.34
N VAL A 78 -6.07 13.29 -17.11
CA VAL A 78 -5.56 14.63 -17.49
C VAL A 78 -4.42 15.05 -16.57
N SER A 79 -4.54 14.77 -15.27
CA SER A 79 -3.53 15.10 -14.28
C SER A 79 -2.56 13.95 -13.98
N ASP A 80 -2.82 12.74 -14.48
CA ASP A 80 -2.12 11.50 -14.11
C ASP A 80 -2.06 11.29 -12.58
N ILE A 81 -3.23 11.41 -11.94
CA ILE A 81 -3.38 11.26 -10.48
C ILE A 81 -4.38 10.16 -10.19
N LEU A 82 -3.99 9.21 -9.36
CA LEU A 82 -4.88 8.23 -8.74
C LEU A 82 -5.25 8.70 -7.33
N LYS A 83 -6.54 8.96 -7.09
CA LYS A 83 -7.08 9.28 -5.78
C LYS A 83 -7.74 8.05 -5.17
N VAL A 84 -7.35 7.65 -3.97
CA VAL A 84 -8.03 6.60 -3.22
C VAL A 84 -8.75 7.22 -2.03
N ASN A 85 -10.07 7.27 -2.08
CA ASN A 85 -10.88 7.75 -0.95
C ASN A 85 -11.04 6.61 0.05
N LEU A 86 -10.69 6.85 1.32
CA LEU A 86 -10.87 5.89 2.41
C LEU A 86 -12.28 5.97 2.99
N VAL A 87 -12.83 7.18 3.03
CA VAL A 87 -14.19 7.46 3.46
C VAL A 87 -14.80 8.52 2.54
N TYR A 88 -16.12 8.48 2.40
CA TYR A 88 -16.84 9.57 1.74
C TYR A 88 -16.87 10.78 2.68
N SER A 89 -16.22 11.88 2.28
CA SER A 89 -16.25 13.14 3.01
C SER A 89 -16.60 14.29 2.08
N THR A 90 -17.54 15.11 2.52
CA THR A 90 -17.91 16.39 1.86
C THR A 90 -17.15 17.57 2.47
N LEU A 91 -16.30 17.31 3.48
CA LEU A 91 -15.53 18.35 4.16
C LEU A 91 -14.40 18.87 3.26
N PRO A 92 -14.01 20.16 3.40
CA PRO A 92 -12.88 20.71 2.70
C PRO A 92 -11.62 19.88 2.96
N THR A 93 -11.01 19.35 1.90
CA THR A 93 -9.79 18.55 1.98
C THR A 93 -8.56 19.44 1.83
N ARG A 94 -7.59 19.29 2.75
CA ARG A 94 -6.23 19.82 2.61
C ARG A 94 -5.30 18.68 2.25
N PHE A 95 -4.36 18.92 1.34
CA PHE A 95 -3.39 17.91 0.93
C PHE A 95 -2.04 18.18 1.61
N GLN A 96 -1.58 17.19 2.37
CA GLN A 96 -0.27 17.19 3.02
C GLN A 96 0.70 16.33 2.20
N LYS A 97 1.89 16.87 1.95
CA LYS A 97 2.97 16.13 1.30
C LYS A 97 3.59 15.13 2.26
N THR A 98 3.94 13.96 1.75
CA THR A 98 4.68 12.93 2.49
C THR A 98 6.18 13.02 2.18
N GLU A 99 6.98 12.18 2.81
CA GLU A 99 8.40 12.04 2.47
C GLU A 99 8.60 11.58 1.01
N MET A 100 7.59 10.92 0.44
CA MET A 100 7.55 10.58 -0.96
C MET A 100 6.91 11.68 -1.79
N LYS A 101 7.69 12.26 -2.69
CA LYS A 101 7.29 13.37 -3.56
C LYS A 101 6.00 13.09 -4.36
N ASP A 102 5.79 11.84 -4.76
CA ASP A 102 4.66 11.46 -5.61
C ASP A 102 3.42 11.05 -4.80
N ILE A 103 3.45 11.16 -3.47
CA ILE A 103 2.33 10.75 -2.62
C ILE A 103 1.93 11.90 -1.69
N GLU A 104 0.65 12.24 -1.73
CA GLU A 104 0.04 13.21 -0.82
C GLU A 104 -1.13 12.59 -0.07
N VAL A 105 -1.38 13.08 1.13
CA VAL A 105 -2.46 12.61 2.01
C VAL A 105 -3.49 13.72 2.14
N GLY A 106 -4.74 13.40 1.82
CA GLY A 106 -5.88 14.29 1.98
C GLY A 106 -6.43 14.20 3.39
N ILE A 107 -6.43 15.32 4.09
CA ILE A 107 -6.84 15.46 5.48
C ILE A 107 -8.04 16.40 5.55
N ASP A 108 -9.04 16.08 6.37
CA ASP A 108 -10.15 16.99 6.64
C ASP A 108 -9.75 18.14 7.60
N ASP A 109 -10.71 18.97 7.99
CA ASP A 109 -10.50 20.09 8.89
C ASP A 109 -10.28 19.70 10.36
N VAL A 110 -10.63 18.48 10.73
CA VAL A 110 -10.45 17.90 12.08
C VAL A 110 -9.10 17.19 12.20
N GLY A 111 -8.46 16.83 11.08
CA GLY A 111 -7.17 16.14 11.05
C GLY A 111 -7.26 14.66 10.64
N ASN A 112 -8.43 14.20 10.18
CA ASN A 112 -8.62 12.81 9.76
C ASN A 112 -8.16 12.60 8.33
N ILE A 113 -7.59 11.45 8.05
CA ILE A 113 -7.17 11.12 6.68
C ILE A 113 -8.35 10.55 5.92
N ILE A 114 -8.76 11.25 4.88
CA ILE A 114 -9.95 10.89 4.10
C ILE A 114 -9.58 10.29 2.74
N CYS A 115 -8.37 10.56 2.24
CA CYS A 115 -7.88 9.97 0.98
C CYS A 115 -6.36 10.02 0.84
N LEU A 116 -5.83 9.24 -0.10
CA LEU A 116 -4.46 9.33 -0.60
C LEU A 116 -4.47 9.75 -2.07
N LEU A 117 -3.48 10.53 -2.49
CA LEU A 117 -3.20 10.88 -3.88
C LEU A 117 -1.86 10.30 -4.30
N PHE A 118 -1.87 9.61 -5.43
CA PHE A 118 -0.67 9.10 -6.09
C PHE A 118 -0.50 9.87 -7.40
N HIS A 119 0.57 10.64 -7.50
CA HIS A 119 0.95 11.40 -8.69
C HIS A 119 1.78 10.53 -9.63
N ASN A 120 1.76 10.86 -10.92
CA ASN A 120 2.38 10.05 -11.98
C ASN A 120 1.88 8.59 -11.94
N ALA A 121 0.59 8.40 -11.65
CA ALA A 121 0.04 7.10 -11.28
C ALA A 121 0.24 6.05 -12.39
N ASN A 122 0.08 6.43 -13.66
CA ASN A 122 0.31 5.54 -14.80
C ASN A 122 1.75 4.99 -14.86
N ASN A 123 2.72 5.72 -14.31
CA ASN A 123 4.10 5.24 -14.20
C ASN A 123 4.43 4.67 -12.81
N ARG A 124 3.69 4.99 -11.76
CA ARG A 124 4.07 4.61 -10.39
C ARG A 124 3.29 3.42 -9.85
N ILE A 125 2.05 3.22 -10.29
CA ILE A 125 1.23 2.09 -9.87
C ILE A 125 1.60 0.85 -10.68
N ALA A 126 1.65 -0.31 -10.01
CA ALA A 126 1.92 -1.58 -10.66
C ALA A 126 0.75 -2.00 -11.56
N GLU A 127 1.08 -2.59 -12.70
CA GLU A 127 0.13 -3.34 -13.51
C GLU A 127 0.19 -4.82 -13.12
N GLU A 128 -0.84 -5.60 -13.45
CA GLU A 128 -0.78 -7.04 -13.26
C GLU A 128 0.37 -7.65 -14.07
N LEU A 129 1.26 -8.36 -13.38
CA LEU A 129 2.37 -9.03 -14.03
C LEU A 129 1.88 -10.11 -14.98
N SER A 130 2.48 -10.15 -16.17
CA SER A 130 2.28 -11.24 -17.12
C SER A 130 2.79 -12.57 -16.53
N PRO A 131 2.29 -13.73 -17.00
CA PRO A 131 2.74 -15.04 -16.52
C PRO A 131 4.25 -15.28 -16.67
N GLU A 132 4.88 -14.66 -17.67
CA GLU A 132 6.32 -14.76 -17.90
C GLU A 132 7.11 -13.96 -16.86
N GLU A 133 6.65 -12.75 -16.53
CA GLU A 133 7.23 -11.92 -15.47
C GLU A 133 7.09 -12.59 -14.10
N ARG A 134 5.92 -13.17 -13.79
CA ARG A 134 5.69 -13.93 -12.56
C ARG A 134 6.69 -15.08 -12.41
N LYS A 135 6.88 -15.90 -13.45
CA LYS A 135 7.87 -17.00 -13.44
C LYS A 135 9.31 -16.50 -13.26
N LYS A 136 9.67 -15.38 -13.90
CA LYS A 136 10.98 -14.76 -13.73
C LYS A 136 11.18 -14.27 -12.29
N HIS A 137 10.14 -13.73 -11.66
CA HIS A 137 10.17 -13.26 -10.28
C HIS A 137 10.30 -14.41 -9.28
N GLU A 138 9.47 -15.44 -9.40
CA GLU A 138 9.56 -16.66 -8.57
C GLU A 138 10.97 -17.26 -8.61
N LYS A 139 11.57 -17.31 -9.80
CA LYS A 139 12.94 -17.79 -9.97
C LYS A 139 13.95 -16.91 -9.21
N LYS A 140 13.86 -15.58 -9.34
CA LYS A 140 14.80 -14.66 -8.67
C LYS A 140 14.69 -14.71 -7.15
N LEU A 141 13.47 -14.77 -6.60
CA LEU A 141 13.24 -14.91 -5.16
C LEU A 141 13.78 -16.23 -4.62
N LYS A 142 13.61 -17.32 -5.39
CA LYS A 142 14.20 -18.61 -5.04
C LYS A 142 15.72 -18.56 -5.01
N GLU A 143 16.34 -17.96 -6.03
CA GLU A 143 17.79 -17.76 -6.08
C GLU A 143 18.30 -16.91 -4.91
N GLU A 144 17.58 -15.86 -4.53
CA GLU A 144 17.94 -14.99 -3.40
C GLU A 144 17.82 -15.71 -2.05
N SER A 145 16.73 -16.45 -1.85
CA SER A 145 16.53 -17.32 -0.68
C SER A 145 17.65 -18.37 -0.55
N GLU A 146 18.03 -19.02 -1.66
CA GLU A 146 19.14 -19.98 -1.68
C GLU A 146 20.48 -19.31 -1.34
N ARG A 147 20.74 -18.11 -1.85
CA ARG A 147 21.95 -17.33 -1.54
C ARG A 147 22.01 -16.97 -0.06
N LEU A 148 20.93 -16.48 0.53
CA LEU A 148 20.84 -16.15 1.96
C LEU A 148 21.06 -17.40 2.83
N ASN A 149 20.46 -18.53 2.45
CA ASN A 149 20.65 -19.81 3.15
C ASN A 149 22.09 -20.32 3.09
N ASN A 150 22.76 -20.17 1.96
CA ASN A 150 24.16 -20.56 1.83
C ASN A 150 25.09 -19.63 2.63
N TRP A 151 24.80 -18.34 2.64
CA TRP A 151 25.53 -17.36 3.43
C TRP A 151 25.37 -17.62 4.94
N SER A 152 24.15 -17.87 5.42
CA SER A 152 23.89 -18.20 6.83
C SER A 152 24.64 -19.45 7.27
N LYS A 153 24.64 -20.52 6.46
CA LYS A 153 25.43 -21.74 6.71
C LYS A 153 26.94 -21.47 6.76
N SER A 154 27.45 -20.59 5.89
CA SER A 154 28.86 -20.20 5.88
C SER A 154 29.26 -19.47 7.17
N ILE A 155 28.42 -18.56 7.66
CA ILE A 155 28.63 -17.86 8.93
C ILE A 155 28.64 -18.86 10.08
N ILE A 156 27.63 -19.73 10.18
CA ILE A 156 27.52 -20.73 11.25
C ILE A 156 28.77 -21.61 11.29
N ARG A 157 29.28 -22.02 10.12
CA ARG A 157 30.50 -22.85 10.03
C ARG A 157 31.77 -22.11 10.46
N LYS A 158 31.82 -20.77 10.33
CA LYS A 158 32.98 -19.96 10.69
C LYS A 158 33.09 -19.69 12.20
N TYR A 159 31.98 -19.78 12.92
CA TYR A 159 31.90 -19.55 14.38
C TYR A 159 31.68 -20.85 15.17
N ARG A 160 32.02 -22.00 14.58
CA ARG A 160 32.00 -23.33 15.20
C ARG A 160 33.42 -23.85 15.33
#